data_AF-A0A6B1ERI4-F1
#
_entry.id   AF-A0A6B1ERI4-F1
#
_cell.length_a   1.000
_cell.length_b   1.000
_cell.length_c   1.000
_cell.angle_alpha   90.00
_cell.angle_beta   90.00
_cell.angle_gamma   90.00
#
_symmetry.space_group_name_H-M   'P 1'
#
loop_
_entity.id
_entity.type
_entity.pdbx_description
1 polymer ?
#
loop_
_entity_poly.entity_id
_entity_poly.type
_entity_poly.pdbx_seq_one_letter_code
_entity_poly.pdbx_strand_id
1 'polypeptide(L)'
;IEEVAAQTPEKIIRTQINPAFGLTEFQARAFAYKLITDTSYRPIIPNAAALILSLYNAFTECDCSLVEINPLAIITTDNALDIVALDSKINLDDNSLWRHSDIAEMRDPHEEDPSELEASESGLSYIRLDGDIGCMVNGAGLAMATMDIIKQNGGEPANFLDVGGGASVEAVAHAFRLILADENVKAVLVNIFGGIMKCDTIANGIVEAAKQVELNVPLVVRLEGTNVELGKQIIAESDLNVQQAAGLSEAAQLAVTAANSAKN
;
A
#
# COMPACT_ATOMS: atom_id res chain seq x y z
N ILE A 1 4.56 -3.69 20.31
CA ILE A 1 4.35 -2.38 20.99
C ILE A 1 2.88 -1.93 21.03
N GLU A 2 2.06 -2.28 20.03
CA GLU A 2 0.63 -1.90 19.94
C GLU A 2 -0.22 -2.33 21.14
N GLU A 3 -0.05 -3.57 21.62
CA GLU A 3 -0.77 -4.05 22.81
C GLU A 3 -0.44 -3.22 24.06
N VAL A 4 0.83 -2.84 24.23
CA VAL A 4 1.28 -1.95 25.32
C VAL A 4 0.62 -0.58 25.18
N ALA A 5 0.48 -0.06 23.95
CA ALA A 5 -0.18 1.22 23.71
C ALA A 5 -1.68 1.17 24.04
N ALA A 6 -2.35 0.05 23.76
CA ALA A 6 -3.76 -0.14 24.03
C ALA A 6 -4.05 -0.37 25.53
N GLN A 7 -3.23 -1.19 26.20
CA GLN A 7 -3.49 -1.63 27.57
C GLN A 7 -2.81 -0.77 28.63
N THR A 8 -1.58 -0.31 28.38
CA THR A 8 -0.75 0.44 29.34
C THR A 8 -0.03 1.63 28.67
N PRO A 9 -0.78 2.59 28.10
CA PRO A 9 -0.20 3.71 27.34
C PRO A 9 0.79 4.56 28.17
N GLU A 10 0.64 4.59 29.49
CA GLU A 10 1.53 5.30 30.41
C GLU A 10 2.96 4.75 30.44
N LYS A 11 3.17 3.50 29.98
CA LYS A 11 4.51 2.90 29.85
C LYS A 11 5.23 3.36 28.58
N ILE A 12 4.53 4.03 27.66
CA ILE A 12 5.12 4.54 26.42
C ILE A 12 5.65 5.95 26.67
N ILE A 13 6.97 6.06 26.79
CA ILE A 13 7.65 7.34 26.82
C ILE A 13 7.95 7.80 25.39
N ARG A 14 7.85 9.11 25.15
CA ARG A 14 8.13 9.73 23.85
C ARG A 14 9.02 10.93 24.03
N THR A 15 9.86 11.20 23.03
CA THR A 15 10.61 12.44 22.91
C THR A 15 10.41 12.99 21.50
N GLN A 16 10.10 14.28 21.39
CA GLN A 16 10.03 14.95 20.10
C GLN A 16 11.42 15.43 19.70
N ILE A 17 11.74 15.27 18.42
CA ILE A 17 13.00 15.70 17.82
C ILE A 17 12.70 16.88 16.91
N ASN A 18 13.46 17.96 17.05
CA ASN A 18 13.32 19.10 16.15
C ASN A 18 14.14 18.83 14.88
N PRO A 19 13.55 18.84 13.68
CA PRO A 19 14.28 18.53 12.45
C PRO A 19 15.46 19.47 12.16
N ALA A 20 15.41 20.72 12.63
CA ALA A 20 16.49 21.70 12.40
C ALA A 20 17.71 21.48 13.30
N PHE A 21 17.52 20.91 14.49
CA PHE A 21 18.60 20.68 15.47
C PHE A 21 19.01 19.22 15.59
N GLY A 22 18.17 18.30 15.10
CA GLY A 22 18.30 16.87 15.28
C GLY A 22 18.14 16.42 16.73
N LEU A 23 18.50 15.15 16.99
CA LEU A 23 18.50 14.60 18.34
C LEU A 23 19.78 15.00 19.07
N THR A 24 19.62 15.75 20.17
CA THR A 24 20.76 16.16 20.98
C THR A 24 21.18 15.08 21.97
N GLU A 25 22.46 15.08 22.35
CA GLU A 25 23.00 14.16 23.35
C GLU A 25 22.31 14.32 24.72
N PHE A 26 21.89 15.55 25.07
CA PHE A 26 21.09 15.79 26.27
C PHE A 26 19.72 15.08 26.19
N GLN A 27 19.01 15.19 25.06
CA GLN A 27 17.73 14.50 24.87
C GLN A 27 17.90 12.98 24.90
N ALA A 28 18.92 12.44 24.25
CA ALA A 28 19.20 11.01 24.24
C ALA A 28 19.46 10.47 25.66
N ARG A 29 20.30 11.15 26.45
CA ARG A 29 20.51 10.82 27.87
C ARG A 29 19.22 10.91 28.68
N ALA A 30 18.48 12.02 28.55
CA ALA A 30 17.24 12.22 29.27
C ALA A 30 16.20 11.14 28.94
N PHE A 31 16.15 10.67 27.68
CA PHE A 31 15.30 9.57 27.25
C PHE A 31 15.75 8.24 27.84
N ALA A 32 17.05 7.94 27.82
CA ALA A 32 17.62 6.74 28.46
C ALA A 32 17.30 6.69 29.98
N TYR A 33 17.37 7.83 30.69
CA TYR A 33 17.00 7.91 32.11
C TYR A 33 15.53 7.55 32.36
N LYS A 34 14.64 7.94 31.46
CA LYS A 34 13.20 7.62 31.52
C LYS A 34 12.93 6.16 31.17
N LEU A 35 13.64 5.62 30.19
CA LEU A 35 13.48 4.24 29.72
C LEU A 35 13.92 3.22 30.79
N ILE A 36 15.09 3.48 31.39
CA ILE A 36 15.69 2.59 32.38
C ILE A 36 15.27 3.07 33.77
N THR A 37 14.18 2.51 34.29
CA THR A 37 13.60 2.92 35.57
C THR A 37 14.33 2.30 36.76
N ASP A 38 14.79 1.06 36.63
CA ASP A 38 15.60 0.37 37.64
C ASP A 38 16.98 1.04 37.79
N THR A 39 17.26 1.50 39.00
CA THR A 39 18.47 2.27 39.31
C THR A 39 19.73 1.43 39.35
N SER A 40 19.64 0.10 39.41
CA SER A 40 20.80 -0.79 39.33
C SER A 40 21.49 -0.74 37.95
N TYR A 41 20.73 -0.41 36.89
CA TYR A 41 21.25 -0.30 35.53
C TYR A 41 21.73 1.10 35.15
N ARG A 42 21.78 2.08 36.06
CA ARG A 42 22.24 3.45 35.75
C ARG A 42 23.63 3.54 35.07
N PRO A 43 24.61 2.65 35.33
CA PRO A 43 25.87 2.67 34.60
C PRO A 43 25.73 2.50 33.07
N ILE A 44 24.63 1.93 32.57
CA ILE A 44 24.41 1.73 31.12
C ILE A 44 23.88 2.97 30.39
N ILE A 45 23.50 4.02 31.12
CA ILE A 45 22.88 5.22 30.52
C ILE A 45 23.73 5.85 29.40
N PRO A 46 25.07 5.97 29.51
CA PRO A 46 25.89 6.45 28.40
C PRO A 46 25.79 5.57 27.14
N ASN A 47 25.83 4.24 27.29
CA ASN A 47 25.73 3.30 26.16
C ASN A 47 24.33 3.38 25.52
N ALA A 48 23.27 3.42 26.34
CA ALA A 48 21.91 3.59 25.85
C ALA A 48 21.73 4.91 25.08
N ALA A 49 22.29 6.02 25.59
CA ALA A 49 22.26 7.31 24.90
C ALA A 49 23.03 7.28 23.58
N ALA A 50 24.20 6.63 23.54
CA ALA A 50 24.98 6.46 22.30
C ALA A 50 24.23 5.63 21.26
N LEU A 51 23.57 4.54 21.68
CA LEU A 51 22.72 3.74 20.80
C LEU A 51 21.55 4.57 20.26
N ILE A 52 20.83 5.31 21.12
CA ILE A 52 19.71 6.17 20.72
C ILE A 52 20.14 7.20 19.66
N LEU A 53 21.32 7.82 19.83
CA LEU A 53 21.89 8.73 18.82
C LEU A 53 22.24 8.01 17.53
N SER A 54 22.82 6.82 17.61
CA SER A 54 23.19 6.02 16.44
C SER A 54 21.95 5.59 15.64
N LEU A 55 20.86 5.22 16.33
CA LEU A 55 19.59 4.90 15.68
C LEU A 55 18.96 6.11 15.01
N TYR A 56 19.06 7.29 15.63
CA TYR A 56 18.61 8.53 15.00
C TYR A 56 19.42 8.84 13.74
N ASN A 57 20.75 8.71 13.80
CA ASN A 57 21.60 8.91 12.62
C ASN A 57 21.25 7.91 11.51
N ALA A 58 21.12 6.62 11.83
CA ALA A 58 20.69 5.60 10.87
C ALA A 58 19.31 5.95 10.27
N PHE A 59 18.35 6.36 11.10
CA PHE A 59 17.02 6.78 10.64
C PHE A 59 17.10 7.93 9.62
N THR A 60 17.94 8.94 9.88
CA THR A 60 18.04 10.11 8.99
C THR A 60 18.93 9.88 7.77
N GLU A 61 20.03 9.15 7.93
CA GLU A 61 21.01 8.93 6.87
C GLU A 61 20.51 7.89 5.86
N CYS A 62 19.74 6.90 6.30
CA CYS A 62 19.17 5.87 5.45
C CYS A 62 17.73 6.17 5.01
N ASP A 63 17.20 7.36 5.33
CA ASP A 63 15.80 7.76 5.04
C ASP A 63 14.77 6.71 5.50
N CYS A 64 14.90 6.27 6.74
CA CYS A 64 13.97 5.33 7.33
C CYS A 64 12.61 5.99 7.60
N SER A 65 11.54 5.25 7.41
CA SER A 65 10.20 5.56 7.93
C SER A 65 9.99 4.97 9.34
N LEU A 66 10.70 3.90 9.69
CA LEU A 66 10.69 3.27 11.01
C LEU A 66 12.04 2.60 11.32
N VAL A 67 12.50 2.72 12.57
CA VAL A 67 13.54 1.87 13.15
C VAL A 67 13.02 1.35 14.48
N GLU A 68 12.80 0.04 14.57
CA GLU A 68 12.35 -0.64 15.79
C GLU A 68 13.40 -1.65 16.24
N ILE A 69 13.75 -1.64 17.53
CA ILE A 69 14.50 -2.71 18.18
C ILE A 69 13.58 -3.36 19.19
N ASN A 70 13.32 -4.65 19.02
CA ASN A 70 12.47 -5.38 19.94
C ASN A 70 12.82 -6.88 19.93
N PRO A 71 13.57 -7.40 20.92
CA PRO A 71 13.91 -6.74 22.19
C PRO A 71 15.26 -6.00 22.20
N LEU A 72 15.31 -4.89 22.94
CA LEU A 72 16.55 -4.22 23.37
C LEU A 72 16.93 -4.73 24.76
N ALA A 73 17.97 -5.57 24.85
CA ALA A 73 18.35 -6.26 26.07
C ALA A 73 19.47 -5.53 26.81
N ILE A 74 19.44 -5.61 28.15
CA ILE A 74 20.58 -5.31 29.00
C ILE A 74 21.21 -6.65 29.38
N ILE A 75 22.50 -6.80 29.12
CA ILE A 75 23.27 -8.01 29.43
C ILE A 75 24.41 -7.69 30.40
N THR A 76 25.00 -8.73 30.99
CA THR A 76 26.22 -8.61 31.78
C THR A 76 27.31 -9.47 31.16
N THR A 77 28.40 -8.84 30.74
CA THR A 77 29.58 -9.49 30.15
C THR A 77 30.79 -9.07 30.97
N ASP A 78 31.58 -10.03 31.46
CA ASP A 78 32.80 -9.77 32.25
C ASP A 78 32.60 -8.81 33.45
N ASN A 79 31.47 -8.95 34.16
CA ASN A 79 31.04 -8.08 35.26
C ASN A 79 30.76 -6.61 34.86
N ALA A 80 30.61 -6.32 33.57
CA ALA A 80 30.17 -5.04 33.06
C ALA A 80 28.77 -5.16 32.42
N LEU A 81 27.93 -4.14 32.64
CA LEU A 81 26.64 -4.04 31.95
C LEU A 81 26.86 -3.62 30.50
N ASP A 82 26.11 -4.21 29.59
CA ASP A 82 26.03 -3.78 28.20
C ASP A 82 24.59 -3.77 27.68
N ILE A 83 24.38 -3.13 26.52
CA ILE A 83 23.08 -3.04 25.85
C ILE A 83 23.17 -3.65 24.44
N VAL A 84 22.27 -4.56 24.11
CA VAL A 84 22.31 -5.33 22.87
C VAL A 84 20.94 -5.29 22.19
N ALA A 85 20.93 -4.93 20.91
CA ALA A 85 19.78 -5.12 20.03
C ALA A 85 19.72 -6.61 19.65
N LEU A 86 18.77 -7.36 20.21
CA LEU A 86 18.63 -8.79 19.90
C LEU A 86 17.89 -9.03 18.58
N ASP A 87 17.01 -8.09 18.22
CA ASP A 87 16.26 -8.11 16.97
C ASP A 87 15.90 -6.68 16.55
N SER A 88 15.78 -6.44 15.25
CA SER A 88 15.47 -5.12 14.69
C SER A 88 14.63 -5.21 13.42
N LYS A 89 13.71 -4.27 13.27
CA LYS A 89 12.95 -4.04 12.04
C LYS A 89 13.16 -2.60 11.57
N ILE A 90 13.54 -2.44 10.32
CA ILE A 90 13.75 -1.13 9.69
C ILE A 90 12.83 -1.06 8.46
N ASN A 91 12.02 -0.01 8.40
CA ASN A 91 11.28 0.33 7.19
C ASN A 91 11.90 1.59 6.59
N LEU A 92 12.09 1.57 5.28
CA LEU A 92 12.66 2.66 4.50
C LEU A 92 11.53 3.48 3.87
N ASP A 93 11.83 4.69 3.41
CA ASP A 93 10.95 5.43 2.50
C ASP A 93 11.29 5.08 1.06
N ASP A 94 10.41 4.36 0.36
CA ASP A 94 10.62 3.93 -1.03
C ASP A 94 10.88 5.12 -1.98
N ASN A 95 10.34 6.31 -1.66
CA ASN A 95 10.59 7.52 -2.45
C ASN A 95 12.03 8.05 -2.34
N SER A 96 12.82 7.52 -1.42
CA SER A 96 14.22 7.89 -1.20
C SER A 96 15.21 6.92 -1.84
N LEU A 97 14.77 5.73 -2.28
CA LEU A 97 15.68 4.67 -2.73
C LEU A 97 16.56 5.07 -3.92
N TRP A 98 16.11 6.01 -4.75
CA TRP A 98 16.90 6.53 -5.87
C TRP A 98 18.23 7.20 -5.45
N ARG A 99 18.35 7.65 -4.19
CA ARG A 99 19.59 8.22 -3.62
C ARG A 99 20.36 7.25 -2.72
N HIS A 100 19.87 6.01 -2.56
CA HIS A 100 20.46 4.95 -1.73
C HIS A 100 20.61 3.66 -2.53
N SER A 101 21.51 3.67 -3.52
CA SER A 101 21.69 2.52 -4.43
C SER A 101 22.15 1.26 -3.72
N ASP A 102 23.01 1.41 -2.69
CA ASP A 102 23.48 0.32 -1.83
C ASP A 102 22.34 -0.35 -1.05
N ILE A 103 21.37 0.43 -0.57
CA ILE A 103 20.17 -0.08 0.11
C ILE A 103 19.19 -0.70 -0.89
N ALA A 104 19.00 -0.08 -2.05
CA ALA A 104 18.13 -0.61 -3.10
C ALA A 104 18.58 -2.01 -3.58
N GLU A 105 19.89 -2.25 -3.62
CA GLU A 105 20.49 -3.56 -3.93
C GLU A 105 20.20 -4.64 -2.88
N MET A 106 19.80 -4.27 -1.65
CA MET A 106 19.45 -5.23 -0.59
C MET A 106 18.00 -5.73 -0.67
N ARG A 107 17.19 -5.21 -1.60
CA ARG A 107 15.81 -5.66 -1.80
C ARG A 107 15.78 -7.14 -2.16
N ASP A 108 14.99 -7.93 -1.44
CA ASP A 108 14.76 -9.35 -1.74
C ASP A 108 13.33 -9.54 -2.30
N PRO A 109 13.17 -9.70 -3.62
CA PRO A 109 11.86 -9.89 -4.24
C PRO A 109 11.14 -11.18 -3.83
N HIS A 110 11.84 -12.15 -3.20
CA HIS A 110 11.21 -13.42 -2.77
C HIS A 110 10.34 -13.26 -1.51
N GLU A 111 10.52 -12.16 -0.77
CA GLU A 111 9.72 -11.82 0.41
C GLU A 111 8.46 -10.99 0.04
N GLU A 112 8.29 -10.65 -1.25
CA GLU A 112 7.17 -9.87 -1.77
C GLU A 112 6.15 -10.75 -2.49
N ASP A 113 4.89 -10.31 -2.57
CA ASP A 113 3.89 -11.00 -3.37
C ASP A 113 4.25 -10.85 -4.87
N PRO A 114 4.36 -11.95 -5.65
CA PRO A 114 4.75 -11.88 -7.05
C PRO A 114 3.86 -10.98 -7.91
N SER A 115 2.57 -10.87 -7.58
CA SER A 115 1.62 -10.04 -8.32
C SER A 115 1.80 -8.54 -8.03
N GLU A 116 2.19 -8.19 -6.80
CA GLU A 116 2.52 -6.82 -6.42
C GLU A 116 3.83 -6.37 -7.05
N LEU A 117 4.82 -7.27 -7.10
CA LEU A 117 6.09 -7.04 -7.78
C LEU A 117 5.88 -6.79 -9.29
N GLU A 118 5.15 -7.68 -9.97
CA GLU A 118 4.83 -7.55 -11.40
C GLU A 118 4.08 -6.24 -11.69
N ALA A 119 3.12 -5.88 -10.84
CA ALA A 119 2.40 -4.61 -10.94
C ALA A 119 3.35 -3.40 -10.81
N SER A 120 4.27 -3.43 -9.85
CA SER A 120 5.21 -2.33 -9.59
C SER A 120 6.14 -2.06 -10.78
N GLU A 121 6.58 -3.11 -11.50
CA GLU A 121 7.41 -2.99 -12.71
C GLU A 121 6.67 -2.28 -13.85
N SER A 122 5.34 -2.41 -13.89
CA SER A 122 4.46 -1.73 -14.85
C SER A 122 3.95 -0.37 -14.36
N GLY A 123 4.42 0.11 -13.20
CA GLY A 123 3.99 1.38 -12.60
C GLY A 123 2.56 1.36 -12.05
N LEU A 124 2.03 0.17 -11.75
CA LEU A 124 0.73 -0.03 -11.11
C LEU A 124 0.92 -0.19 -9.61
N SER A 125 0.00 0.34 -8.81
CA SER A 125 -0.09 0.01 -7.39
C SER A 125 -1.18 -1.04 -7.22
N TYR A 126 -0.79 -2.28 -6.92
CA TYR A 126 -1.67 -3.43 -6.75
C TYR A 126 -1.49 -4.03 -5.35
N ILE A 127 -2.58 -4.45 -4.72
CA ILE A 127 -2.56 -5.25 -3.49
C ILE A 127 -3.66 -6.30 -3.62
N ARG A 128 -3.33 -7.57 -3.43
CA ARG A 128 -4.31 -8.67 -3.48
C ARG A 128 -5.11 -8.74 -2.18
N LEU A 129 -6.40 -9.05 -2.29
CA LEU A 129 -7.33 -9.26 -1.18
C LEU A 129 -8.10 -10.58 -1.39
N ASP A 130 -8.81 -11.05 -0.36
CA ASP A 130 -9.49 -12.37 -0.38
C ASP A 130 -10.91 -12.34 -1.02
N GLY A 131 -11.21 -11.35 -1.85
CA GLY A 131 -12.54 -11.14 -2.42
C GLY A 131 -12.76 -11.78 -3.81
N ASP A 132 -13.88 -11.42 -4.43
CA ASP A 132 -14.32 -11.96 -5.72
C ASP A 132 -14.67 -10.89 -6.77
N ILE A 133 -14.60 -9.61 -6.42
CA ILE A 133 -14.81 -8.50 -7.34
C ILE A 133 -13.50 -7.77 -7.57
N GLY A 134 -12.93 -7.98 -8.76
CA GLY A 134 -11.73 -7.28 -9.20
C GLY A 134 -12.01 -5.78 -9.41
N CYS A 135 -11.12 -4.91 -8.94
CA CYS A 135 -11.25 -3.47 -9.07
C CYS A 135 -10.12 -2.90 -9.92
N MET A 136 -10.45 -2.02 -10.88
CA MET A 136 -9.48 -1.21 -11.61
C MET A 136 -9.90 0.25 -11.56
N VAL A 137 -9.08 1.09 -10.94
CA VAL A 137 -9.43 2.47 -10.62
C VAL A 137 -8.25 3.39 -10.88
N ASN A 138 -8.51 4.66 -11.19
CA ASN A 138 -7.47 5.69 -11.23
C ASN A 138 -7.52 6.57 -9.97
N GLY A 139 -6.40 6.65 -9.27
CA GLY A 139 -6.19 7.36 -8.01
C GLY A 139 -6.49 6.50 -6.78
N ALA A 140 -5.49 6.35 -5.91
CA ALA A 140 -5.56 5.55 -4.69
C ALA A 140 -6.78 5.85 -3.80
N GLY A 141 -7.15 7.12 -3.65
CA GLY A 141 -8.33 7.52 -2.87
C GLY A 141 -9.65 6.99 -3.46
N LEU A 142 -9.79 7.03 -4.79
CA LEU A 142 -10.96 6.49 -5.47
C LEU A 142 -10.95 4.96 -5.46
N ALA A 143 -9.77 4.34 -5.55
CA ALA A 143 -9.61 2.89 -5.46
C ALA A 143 -10.10 2.37 -4.10
N MET A 144 -9.65 2.98 -3.00
CA MET A 144 -10.16 2.69 -1.64
C MET A 144 -11.66 2.91 -1.52
N ALA A 145 -12.18 4.04 -1.99
CA ALA A 145 -13.62 4.31 -1.95
C ALA A 145 -14.45 3.31 -2.78
N THR A 146 -13.89 2.79 -3.87
CA THR A 146 -14.53 1.77 -4.72
C THR A 146 -14.62 0.44 -4.00
N MET A 147 -13.56 0.01 -3.32
CA MET A 147 -13.57 -1.20 -2.48
C MET A 147 -14.57 -1.06 -1.33
N ASP A 148 -14.58 0.09 -0.64
CA ASP A 148 -15.50 0.36 0.47
C ASP A 148 -16.96 0.27 0.02
N ILE A 149 -17.31 0.86 -1.12
CA ILE A 149 -18.69 0.84 -1.59
C ILE A 149 -19.11 -0.55 -2.08
N ILE A 150 -18.21 -1.35 -2.66
CA ILE A 150 -18.47 -2.76 -2.96
C ILE A 150 -18.83 -3.50 -1.67
N LYS A 151 -18.00 -3.34 -0.63
CA LYS A 151 -18.21 -3.97 0.68
C LYS A 151 -19.52 -3.52 1.33
N GLN A 152 -19.86 -2.23 1.25
CA GLN A 152 -21.13 -1.69 1.75
C GLN A 152 -22.36 -2.25 1.01
N ASN A 153 -22.21 -2.66 -0.25
CA ASN A 153 -23.27 -3.32 -1.02
C ASN A 153 -23.24 -4.86 -0.88
N GLY A 154 -22.42 -5.41 0.03
CA GLY A 154 -22.38 -6.84 0.36
C GLY A 154 -21.50 -7.69 -0.58
N GLY A 155 -20.64 -7.07 -1.39
CA GLY A 155 -19.60 -7.79 -2.14
C GLY A 155 -18.27 -7.83 -1.43
N GLU A 156 -17.31 -8.55 -2.01
CA GLU A 156 -15.94 -8.64 -1.49
C GLU A 156 -14.95 -8.16 -2.56
N PRO A 157 -14.24 -7.03 -2.37
CA PRO A 157 -13.22 -6.59 -3.31
C PRO A 157 -12.05 -7.58 -3.31
N ALA A 158 -11.65 -8.05 -4.48
CA ALA A 158 -10.56 -9.02 -4.67
C ALA A 158 -9.18 -8.36 -4.69
N ASN A 159 -9.12 -7.04 -4.92
CA ASN A 159 -7.86 -6.32 -4.96
C ASN A 159 -8.06 -4.81 -4.79
N PHE A 160 -6.99 -4.14 -4.36
CA PHE A 160 -6.74 -2.74 -4.65
C PHE A 160 -5.94 -2.65 -5.95
N LEU A 161 -6.30 -1.74 -6.85
CA LEU A 161 -5.47 -1.42 -8.02
C LEU A 161 -5.67 0.04 -8.44
N ASP A 162 -4.57 0.80 -8.41
CA ASP A 162 -4.47 2.15 -8.96
C ASP A 162 -3.63 2.13 -10.26
N VAL A 163 -4.27 2.48 -11.39
CA VAL A 163 -3.59 2.62 -12.70
C VAL A 163 -2.94 3.99 -12.91
N GLY A 164 -3.11 4.92 -11.96
CA GLY A 164 -2.65 6.30 -12.06
C GLY A 164 -3.49 7.18 -13.00
N GLY A 165 -3.20 8.49 -13.02
CA GLY A 165 -3.99 9.48 -13.76
C GLY A 165 -3.79 9.50 -15.29
N GLY A 166 -2.82 8.74 -15.80
CA GLY A 166 -2.39 8.76 -17.21
C GLY A 166 -2.10 7.37 -17.79
N ALA A 167 -2.86 6.35 -17.35
CA ALA A 167 -2.66 4.96 -17.73
C ALA A 167 -2.67 4.76 -19.27
N SER A 168 -1.63 4.12 -19.79
CA SER A 168 -1.58 3.70 -21.20
C SER A 168 -2.44 2.45 -21.43
N VAL A 169 -2.70 2.11 -22.71
CA VAL A 169 -3.45 0.90 -23.07
C VAL A 169 -2.75 -0.36 -22.54
N GLU A 170 -1.41 -0.38 -22.60
CA GLU A 170 -0.58 -1.49 -22.11
C GLU A 170 -0.71 -1.65 -20.59
N ALA A 171 -0.72 -0.55 -19.84
CA ALA A 171 -0.92 -0.56 -18.39
C ALA A 171 -2.31 -1.10 -18.02
N VAL A 172 -3.36 -0.71 -18.76
CA VAL A 172 -4.73 -1.22 -18.57
C VAL A 172 -4.82 -2.71 -18.91
N ALA A 173 -4.20 -3.16 -20.01
CA ALA A 173 -4.15 -4.58 -20.38
C ALA A 173 -3.41 -5.43 -19.34
N HIS A 174 -2.31 -4.91 -18.82
CA HIS A 174 -1.55 -5.57 -17.76
C HIS A 174 -2.35 -5.63 -16.45
N ALA A 175 -3.05 -4.55 -16.08
CA ALA A 175 -3.95 -4.52 -14.93
C ALA A 175 -5.08 -5.56 -15.05
N PHE A 176 -5.65 -5.75 -16.25
CA PHE A 176 -6.62 -6.84 -16.48
C PHE A 176 -6.00 -8.22 -16.29
N ARG A 177 -4.79 -8.46 -16.81
CA ARG A 177 -4.08 -9.75 -16.63
C ARG A 177 -3.85 -10.06 -15.14
N LEU A 178 -3.41 -9.08 -14.37
CA LEU A 178 -3.19 -9.23 -12.92
C LEU A 178 -4.50 -9.57 -12.19
N ILE A 179 -5.58 -8.85 -12.47
CA ILE A 179 -6.89 -9.12 -11.85
C ILE A 179 -7.39 -10.52 -12.22
N LEU A 180 -7.29 -10.91 -13.48
CA LEU A 180 -7.85 -12.17 -13.99
C LEU A 180 -6.96 -13.39 -13.71
N ALA A 181 -5.71 -13.18 -13.29
CA ALA A 181 -4.85 -14.25 -12.80
C ALA A 181 -5.35 -14.82 -11.46
N ASP A 182 -6.15 -14.06 -10.71
CA ASP A 182 -6.82 -14.55 -9.51
C ASP A 182 -8.13 -15.30 -9.87
N GLU A 183 -8.11 -16.62 -9.71
CA GLU A 183 -9.23 -17.52 -9.99
C GLU A 183 -10.49 -17.21 -9.13
N ASN A 184 -10.32 -16.50 -8.01
CA ASN A 184 -11.44 -16.08 -7.16
C ASN A 184 -12.28 -14.97 -7.79
N VAL A 185 -11.72 -14.20 -8.73
CA VAL A 185 -12.43 -13.09 -9.37
C VAL A 185 -13.59 -13.61 -10.22
N LYS A 186 -14.80 -13.13 -9.92
CA LYS A 186 -16.06 -13.46 -10.60
C LYS A 186 -16.70 -12.30 -11.33
N ALA A 187 -16.26 -11.06 -11.08
CA ALA A 187 -16.63 -9.87 -11.85
C ALA A 187 -15.52 -8.82 -11.73
N VAL A 188 -15.44 -7.91 -12.70
CA VAL A 188 -14.52 -6.77 -12.66
C VAL A 188 -15.30 -5.46 -12.68
N LEU A 189 -14.99 -4.57 -11.75
CA LEU A 189 -15.44 -3.18 -11.73
C LEU A 189 -14.31 -2.24 -12.16
N VAL A 190 -14.47 -1.62 -13.32
CA VAL A 190 -13.64 -0.51 -13.79
C VAL A 190 -14.32 0.79 -13.43
N ASN A 191 -13.72 1.58 -12.54
CA ASN A 191 -14.24 2.89 -12.14
C ASN A 191 -13.20 3.96 -12.45
N ILE A 192 -13.44 4.75 -13.49
CA ILE A 192 -12.52 5.78 -13.94
C ILE A 192 -13.15 7.15 -13.88
N PHE A 193 -12.47 8.08 -13.22
CA PHE A 193 -12.78 9.50 -13.25
C PHE A 193 -11.77 10.23 -14.14
N GLY A 194 -12.20 10.58 -15.34
CA GLY A 194 -11.45 11.31 -16.35
C GLY A 194 -11.14 12.74 -15.91
N GLY A 195 -10.02 12.89 -15.20
CA GLY A 195 -9.42 14.19 -14.88
C GLY A 195 -8.73 14.79 -16.10
N ILE A 196 -7.44 14.47 -16.27
CA ILE A 196 -6.63 14.96 -17.41
C ILE A 196 -6.90 14.13 -18.68
N MET A 197 -7.16 12.83 -18.54
CA MET A 197 -7.51 11.96 -19.66
C MET A 197 -8.99 12.04 -20.02
N LYS A 198 -9.27 11.93 -21.32
CA LYS A 198 -10.65 11.91 -21.85
C LYS A 198 -11.22 10.50 -21.80
N CYS A 199 -12.50 10.39 -21.48
CA CYS A 199 -13.18 9.10 -21.32
C CYS A 199 -13.20 8.27 -22.62
N ASP A 200 -13.20 8.90 -23.79
CA ASP A 200 -13.14 8.20 -25.07
C ASP A 200 -11.79 7.51 -25.30
N THR A 201 -10.68 8.12 -24.88
CA THR A 201 -9.35 7.49 -24.94
C THR A 201 -9.29 6.27 -24.03
N ILE A 202 -9.81 6.41 -22.81
CA ILE A 202 -9.82 5.34 -21.81
C ILE A 202 -10.76 4.20 -22.25
N ALA A 203 -11.94 4.52 -22.76
CA ALA A 203 -12.89 3.54 -23.28
C ALA A 203 -12.28 2.70 -24.40
N ASN A 204 -11.58 3.33 -25.36
CA ASN A 204 -10.85 2.61 -26.40
C ASN A 204 -9.78 1.70 -25.80
N GLY A 205 -9.02 2.19 -24.82
CA GLY A 205 -8.00 1.40 -24.13
C GLY A 205 -8.57 0.18 -23.40
N ILE A 206 -9.73 0.33 -22.73
CA ILE A 206 -10.45 -0.79 -22.09
C ILE A 206 -10.89 -1.80 -23.15
N VAL A 207 -11.49 -1.35 -24.26
CA VAL A 207 -11.96 -2.26 -25.32
C VAL A 207 -10.81 -3.01 -25.97
N GLU A 208 -9.69 -2.33 -26.23
CA GLU A 208 -8.49 -2.95 -26.80
C GLU A 208 -7.84 -3.93 -25.84
N ALA A 209 -7.68 -3.55 -24.58
CA ALA A 209 -7.15 -4.41 -23.52
C ALA A 209 -8.00 -5.67 -23.32
N ALA A 210 -9.32 -5.51 -23.25
CA ALA A 210 -10.27 -6.61 -23.10
C ALA A 210 -10.19 -7.64 -24.24
N LYS A 211 -9.91 -7.20 -25.47
CA LYS A 211 -9.70 -8.10 -26.63
C LYS A 211 -8.40 -8.90 -26.52
N GLN A 212 -7.39 -8.40 -25.82
CA GLN A 212 -6.11 -9.09 -25.65
C GLN A 212 -6.13 -10.14 -24.54
N VAL A 213 -7.04 -10.02 -23.57
CA VAL A 213 -6.98 -10.79 -22.30
C VAL A 213 -8.11 -11.83 -22.18
N GLU A 214 -9.00 -11.97 -23.17
CA GLU A 214 -10.16 -12.89 -23.12
C GLU A 214 -10.93 -12.81 -21.80
N LEU A 215 -11.70 -11.73 -21.61
CA LEU A 215 -12.54 -11.54 -20.42
C LEU A 215 -13.60 -12.64 -20.28
N ASN A 216 -13.36 -13.57 -19.36
CA ASN A 216 -14.29 -14.67 -19.02
C ASN A 216 -15.28 -14.33 -17.91
N VAL A 217 -15.16 -13.14 -17.30
CA VAL A 217 -16.01 -12.66 -16.21
C VAL A 217 -16.77 -11.40 -16.64
N PRO A 218 -17.97 -11.13 -16.09
CA PRO A 218 -18.70 -9.91 -16.37
C PRO A 218 -17.90 -8.66 -16.03
N LEU A 219 -18.02 -7.66 -16.91
CA LEU A 219 -17.38 -6.35 -16.73
C LEU A 219 -18.44 -5.29 -16.40
N VAL A 220 -18.18 -4.51 -15.34
CA VAL A 220 -18.94 -3.31 -15.02
C VAL A 220 -18.02 -2.10 -15.21
N VAL A 221 -18.46 -1.13 -15.99
CA VAL A 221 -17.70 0.09 -16.28
C VAL A 221 -18.47 1.31 -15.79
N ARG A 222 -17.77 2.16 -15.04
CA ARG A 222 -18.24 3.49 -14.70
C ARG A 222 -17.21 4.51 -15.16
N LEU A 223 -17.62 5.39 -16.07
CA LEU A 223 -16.83 6.50 -16.57
C LEU A 223 -17.45 7.82 -16.13
N GLU A 224 -16.62 8.76 -15.71
CA GLU A 224 -17.01 10.16 -15.49
C GLU A 224 -15.96 11.12 -16.03
N GLY A 225 -16.36 12.34 -16.39
CA GLY A 225 -15.44 13.40 -16.80
C GLY A 225 -15.56 13.81 -18.27
N THR A 226 -14.44 14.27 -18.85
CA THR A 226 -14.43 14.81 -20.22
C THR A 226 -14.77 13.72 -21.24
N ASN A 227 -15.66 14.01 -22.20
CA ASN A 227 -16.13 13.08 -23.25
C ASN A 227 -16.80 11.79 -22.71
N VAL A 228 -17.39 11.83 -21.52
CA VAL A 228 -18.05 10.66 -20.93
C VAL A 228 -19.10 10.02 -21.84
N GLU A 229 -19.94 10.81 -22.51
CA GLU A 229 -20.97 10.29 -23.43
C GLU A 229 -20.35 9.51 -24.61
N LEU A 230 -19.25 10.02 -25.17
CA LEU A 230 -18.53 9.34 -26.24
C LEU A 230 -17.85 8.06 -25.73
N GLY A 231 -17.26 8.09 -24.54
CA GLY A 231 -16.68 6.90 -23.90
C GLY A 231 -17.74 5.82 -23.65
N LYS A 232 -18.92 6.20 -23.16
CA LYS A 232 -20.06 5.29 -22.97
C LYS A 232 -20.53 4.68 -24.29
N GLN A 233 -20.59 5.49 -25.35
CA GLN A 233 -20.93 5.02 -26.69
C GLN A 233 -19.90 3.99 -27.21
N ILE A 234 -18.60 4.25 -27.07
CA ILE A 234 -17.53 3.32 -27.47
C ILE A 234 -17.66 1.97 -26.76
N ILE A 235 -17.95 1.99 -25.46
CA ILE A 235 -18.16 0.76 -24.67
C ILE A 235 -19.44 0.02 -25.13
N ALA A 236 -20.53 0.75 -25.40
CA ALA A 236 -21.80 0.16 -25.84
C ALA A 236 -21.74 -0.47 -27.23
N GLU A 237 -20.93 0.09 -28.13
CA GLU A 237 -20.74 -0.41 -29.50
C GLU A 237 -19.68 -1.53 -29.58
N SER A 238 -19.04 -1.87 -28.46
CA SER A 238 -18.07 -2.96 -28.40
C SER A 238 -18.75 -4.33 -28.28
N ASP A 239 -18.06 -5.38 -28.72
CA ASP A 239 -18.53 -6.78 -28.57
C ASP A 239 -18.37 -7.31 -27.13
N LEU A 240 -18.04 -6.46 -26.16
CA LEU A 240 -17.84 -6.85 -24.77
C LEU A 240 -19.17 -7.02 -24.05
N ASN A 241 -19.27 -8.07 -23.24
CA ASN A 241 -20.38 -8.23 -22.30
C ASN A 241 -20.17 -7.29 -21.09
N VAL A 242 -20.55 -6.02 -21.28
CA VAL A 242 -20.26 -4.93 -20.35
C VAL A 242 -21.53 -4.23 -19.88
N GLN A 243 -21.64 -4.02 -18.57
CA GLN A 243 -22.66 -3.18 -17.96
C GLN A 243 -22.09 -1.81 -17.67
N GLN A 244 -22.82 -0.76 -18.03
CA GLN A 244 -22.40 0.62 -17.78
C GLN A 244 -23.19 1.21 -16.61
N ALA A 245 -22.51 1.84 -15.67
CA ALA A 245 -23.12 2.52 -14.54
C ALA A 245 -23.00 4.05 -14.68
N ALA A 246 -24.03 4.79 -14.27
CA ALA A 246 -24.00 6.24 -14.20
C ALA A 246 -23.34 6.72 -12.91
N GLY A 247 -23.60 6.05 -11.78
CA GLY A 247 -23.09 6.42 -10.47
C GLY A 247 -22.18 5.37 -9.84
N LEU A 248 -21.37 5.77 -8.86
CA LEU A 248 -20.52 4.84 -8.12
C LEU A 248 -21.34 3.80 -7.32
N SER A 249 -22.44 4.21 -6.70
CA SER A 249 -23.35 3.30 -5.98
C SER A 249 -24.00 2.27 -6.90
N GLU A 250 -24.42 2.70 -8.09
CA GLU A 250 -24.97 1.80 -9.11
C GLU A 250 -23.90 0.83 -9.61
N ALA A 251 -22.69 1.32 -9.88
CA ALA A 251 -21.58 0.49 -10.33
C ALA A 251 -21.25 -0.64 -9.34
N ALA A 252 -21.24 -0.31 -8.04
CA ALA A 252 -21.05 -1.30 -6.99
C ALA A 252 -22.18 -2.34 -6.96
N GLN A 253 -23.44 -1.92 -7.02
CA GLN A 253 -24.60 -2.85 -7.04
C GLN A 253 -24.58 -3.79 -8.24
N LEU A 254 -24.25 -3.26 -9.42
CA LEU A 254 -24.11 -4.06 -10.65
C LEU A 254 -22.96 -5.06 -10.52
N ALA A 255 -21.81 -4.65 -9.98
CA ALA A 255 -20.66 -5.53 -9.79
C ALA A 255 -20.97 -6.68 -8.81
N VAL A 256 -21.63 -6.38 -7.68
CA VAL A 256 -22.07 -7.40 -6.70
C VAL A 256 -23.08 -8.35 -7.33
N THR A 257 -24.04 -7.84 -8.08
CA THR A 257 -25.04 -8.67 -8.77
C THR A 257 -24.40 -9.58 -9.81
N ALA A 258 -23.44 -9.05 -10.57
CA ALA A 258 -22.70 -9.79 -11.58
C ALA A 258 -21.85 -10.92 -10.96
N ALA A 259 -21.11 -10.63 -9.89
CA ALA A 259 -20.31 -11.63 -9.17
C ALA A 259 -21.19 -12.74 -8.58
N ASN A 260 -22.32 -12.41 -7.96
CA ASN A 260 -23.25 -13.39 -7.41
C ASN A 260 -23.92 -14.26 -8.49
N SER A 261 -24.15 -13.71 -9.68
CA SER A 261 -24.73 -14.46 -10.80
C SER A 261 -23.74 -15.48 -11.37
N ALA A 262 -22.43 -15.19 -11.33
CA ALA A 262 -21.38 -16.09 -11.78
C ALA A 262 -21.04 -17.21 -10.77
N LYS A 263 -21.53 -17.14 -9.52
CA LYS A 263 -21.39 -18.21 -8.51
C LYS A 263 -22.38 -19.37 -8.71
N ASN A 264 -23.45 -19.15 -9.47
CA ASN A 264 -24.52 -20.12 -9.73
C ASN A 264 -24.36 -20.78 -11.10
#